data_AF-A0AAV5TLS9-F1
#
_entry.id   AF-A0AAV5TLS9-F1
#
_cell.length_a   1.000
_cell.length_b   1.000
_cell.length_c   1.000
_cell.angle_alpha   90.00
_cell.angle_beta   90.00
_cell.angle_gamma   90.00
#
_symmetry.space_group_name_H-M   'P 1'
#
loop_
_entity.id
_entity.type
_entity.pdbx_description
1 polymer ?
#
loop_
_entity_poly.entity_id
_entity_poly.type
_entity_poly.pdbx_seq_one_letter_code
_entity_poly.pdbx_strand_id
1 'polypeptide(L)'
;MIVDRVRSVSILLCLLFPCIHPLLMYDKVNAEKGCLRSMCEVDSGCVPHGCDVDVHNRIGCGYFRLNIQQFRQCYQPGKKEDEEEELAWINCSQDYECSSNCIKTLGFRYRVKCYGKSDCEAIARIHDGGANGCRDRNTAYYWKQVQTSCGDSCNTKLLK
;
A
#
# COMPACT_ATOMS: atom_id res chain seq x y z
N MET A 1 -6.82 -27.96 78.49
CA MET A 1 -5.69 -27.05 78.76
C MET A 1 -5.84 -25.85 77.84
N ILE A 2 -6.02 -24.68 78.43
CA ILE A 2 -6.12 -23.35 77.81
C ILE A 2 -4.68 -22.84 77.61
N VAL A 3 -4.33 -22.34 76.42
CA VAL A 3 -3.28 -21.31 76.23
C VAL A 3 -3.62 -20.44 75.00
N ASP A 4 -4.17 -19.26 75.30
CA ASP A 4 -3.80 -17.91 74.84
C ASP A 4 -3.46 -17.59 73.36
N ARG A 5 -4.48 -17.01 72.69
CA ARG A 5 -4.56 -15.68 72.06
C ARG A 5 -3.26 -14.86 71.87
N VAL A 6 -2.86 -14.61 70.61
CA VAL A 6 -2.15 -13.37 70.21
C VAL A 6 -2.67 -12.82 68.87
N ARG A 7 -3.32 -11.66 68.99
CA ARG A 7 -3.46 -10.47 68.11
C ARG A 7 -3.53 -10.59 66.56
N SER A 8 -4.71 -10.20 66.08
CA SER A 8 -5.03 -9.46 64.85
C SER A 8 -3.90 -8.74 64.11
N VAL A 9 -3.81 -8.98 62.80
CA VAL A 9 -3.52 -7.95 61.76
C VAL A 9 -4.35 -8.26 60.49
N SER A 10 -5.31 -7.38 60.25
CA SER A 10 -5.77 -6.77 58.99
C SER A 10 -6.03 -7.55 57.67
N ILE A 11 -7.31 -7.49 57.26
CA ILE A 11 -7.88 -6.95 55.99
C ILE A 11 -7.35 -7.60 54.68
N LEU A 12 -8.10 -8.49 54.02
CA LEU A 12 -9.11 -8.26 52.96
C LEU A 12 -8.56 -7.63 51.65
N LEU A 13 -9.01 -8.17 50.50
CA LEU A 13 -8.67 -7.89 49.07
C LEU A 13 -7.38 -8.59 48.57
N CYS A 14 -7.35 -9.35 47.48
CA CYS A 14 -8.01 -9.14 46.19
C CYS A 14 -8.58 -10.45 45.61
N LEU A 15 -9.90 -10.56 45.56
CA LEU A 15 -10.58 -11.18 44.42
C LEU A 15 -10.72 -10.09 43.35
N LEU A 16 -10.74 -10.49 42.07
CA LEU A 16 -10.77 -9.67 40.84
C LEU A 16 -9.40 -9.53 40.14
N PHE A 17 -8.93 -10.61 39.52
CA PHE A 17 -8.15 -10.49 38.28
C PHE A 17 -9.16 -10.29 37.14
N PRO A 18 -9.32 -9.08 36.57
CA PRO A 18 -10.07 -8.94 35.34
C PRO A 18 -9.28 -9.62 34.22
N CYS A 19 -9.99 -10.43 33.44
CA CYS A 19 -9.53 -11.03 32.21
C CYS A 19 -9.14 -9.90 31.23
N ILE A 20 -7.86 -9.52 31.22
CA ILE A 20 -7.33 -8.57 30.25
C ILE A 20 -7.29 -9.31 28.91
N HIS A 21 -8.36 -9.16 28.13
CA HIS A 21 -8.28 -9.38 26.69
C HIS A 21 -7.13 -8.50 26.19
N PRO A 22 -6.11 -9.04 25.50
CA PRO A 22 -5.37 -8.21 24.58
C PRO A 22 -6.36 -7.87 23.47
N LEU A 23 -7.10 -6.77 23.65
CA LEU A 23 -7.68 -6.05 22.55
C LEU A 23 -6.48 -5.71 21.67
N LEU A 24 -6.34 -6.43 20.56
CA LEU A 24 -5.56 -5.97 19.42
C LEU A 24 -6.09 -4.56 19.14
N MET A 25 -5.36 -3.56 19.65
CA MET A 25 -5.41 -2.20 19.15
C MET A 25 -4.89 -2.32 17.72
N TYR A 26 -5.76 -2.76 16.81
CA TYR A 26 -5.64 -2.42 15.41
C TYR A 26 -5.86 -0.91 15.41
N ASP A 27 -4.77 -0.18 15.62
CA ASP A 27 -4.76 1.24 15.38
C ASP A 27 -5.12 1.39 13.91
N LYS A 28 -6.40 1.63 13.64
CA LYS A 28 -6.78 2.59 12.62
C LYS A 28 -6.20 3.94 13.08
N VAL A 29 -4.87 4.06 13.02
CA VAL A 29 -4.28 5.31 12.58
C VAL A 29 -5.06 5.58 11.32
N ASN A 30 -5.78 6.70 11.31
CA ASN A 30 -6.25 7.30 10.10
C ASN A 30 -4.96 7.66 9.35
N ALA A 31 -4.33 6.64 8.76
CA ALA A 31 -3.07 6.75 8.08
C ALA A 31 -3.42 7.63 6.90
N GLU A 32 -3.10 8.91 7.06
CA GLU A 32 -3.28 9.93 6.07
C GLU A 32 -2.95 9.31 4.71
N LYS A 33 -3.92 9.32 3.78
CA LYS A 33 -3.77 8.58 2.52
C LYS A 33 -2.64 9.22 1.73
N GLY A 34 -1.44 8.66 1.85
CA GLY A 34 -0.31 9.04 1.03
C GLY A 34 -0.51 8.61 -0.41
N CYS A 35 0.34 9.12 -1.31
CA CYS A 35 0.21 8.90 -2.75
C CYS A 35 -0.09 7.45 -3.17
N LEU A 36 0.74 6.50 -2.70
CA LEU A 36 0.62 5.09 -3.08
C LEU A 36 -0.65 4.46 -2.56
N ARG A 37 -1.08 4.84 -1.34
CA ARG A 37 -2.36 4.37 -0.81
C ARG A 37 -3.50 4.87 -1.69
N SER A 38 -3.48 6.13 -2.10
CA SER A 38 -4.50 6.69 -2.99
C SER A 38 -4.51 6.08 -4.38
N MET A 39 -3.35 5.80 -4.97
CA MET A 39 -3.26 5.06 -6.24
C MET A 39 -3.90 3.67 -6.11
N CYS A 40 -3.52 2.92 -5.07
CA CYS A 40 -4.06 1.60 -4.76
C CYS A 40 -5.61 1.62 -4.58
N GLU A 41 -6.13 2.63 -3.90
CA GLU A 41 -7.59 2.82 -3.72
C GLU A 41 -8.30 3.11 -5.04
N VAL A 42 -7.71 3.93 -5.93
CA VAL A 42 -8.27 4.22 -7.25
C VAL A 42 -8.23 2.99 -8.16
N ASP A 43 -7.16 2.20 -8.07
CA ASP A 43 -6.91 1.05 -8.95
C ASP A 43 -7.78 -0.16 -8.60
N SER A 44 -7.91 -0.48 -7.31
CA SER A 44 -8.58 -1.71 -6.87
C SER A 44 -9.46 -1.56 -5.63
N GLY A 45 -9.66 -0.35 -5.09
CA GLY A 45 -10.17 -0.20 -3.71
C GLY A 45 -9.15 -0.66 -2.66
N CYS A 46 -7.89 -0.73 -3.07
CA CYS A 46 -6.75 -1.21 -2.31
C CYS A 46 -6.93 -2.60 -1.67
N VAL A 47 -7.43 -3.52 -2.49
CA VAL A 47 -7.50 -4.96 -2.22
C VAL A 47 -6.77 -5.76 -3.31
N PRO A 48 -6.31 -6.99 -3.03
CA PRO A 48 -5.63 -7.82 -4.02
C PRO A 48 -6.65 -8.38 -5.02
N HIS A 49 -6.96 -7.60 -6.06
CA HIS A 49 -7.89 -8.03 -7.10
C HIS A 49 -7.21 -9.04 -8.05
N GLY A 50 -8.00 -9.95 -8.62
CA GLY A 50 -7.53 -10.79 -9.72
C GLY A 50 -7.15 -9.97 -10.96
N CYS A 51 -6.64 -10.65 -11.97
CA CYS A 51 -6.35 -10.04 -13.26
C CYS A 51 -7.65 -9.77 -14.02
N ASP A 52 -7.76 -8.58 -14.61
CA ASP A 52 -8.93 -8.22 -15.42
C ASP A 52 -8.50 -7.23 -16.51
N VAL A 53 -9.32 -7.07 -17.53
CA VAL A 53 -9.09 -6.19 -18.68
C VAL A 53 -9.71 -4.82 -18.41
N ASP A 54 -8.98 -3.74 -18.68
CA ASP A 54 -9.53 -2.38 -18.61
C ASP A 54 -10.28 -1.97 -19.88
N VAL A 55 -10.89 -0.78 -19.86
CA VAL A 55 -11.64 -0.22 -21.01
C VAL A 55 -10.78 -0.01 -22.28
N HIS A 56 -9.46 -0.11 -22.18
CA HIS A 56 -8.50 0.01 -23.27
C HIS A 56 -7.92 -1.35 -23.68
N ASN A 57 -8.53 -2.45 -23.25
CA ASN A 57 -8.10 -3.82 -23.53
C ASN A 57 -6.70 -4.15 -22.98
N ARG A 58 -6.29 -3.50 -21.89
CA ARG A 58 -5.03 -3.75 -21.17
C ARG A 58 -5.31 -4.65 -19.96
N ILE A 59 -4.52 -5.70 -19.78
CA ILE A 59 -4.63 -6.58 -18.61
C ILE A 59 -3.79 -6.00 -17.47
N GLY A 60 -4.42 -5.84 -16.31
CA GLY A 60 -3.78 -5.47 -15.06
C GLY A 60 -4.21 -6.38 -13.92
N CYS A 61 -3.36 -6.54 -12.90
CA CYS A 61 -3.64 -7.43 -11.75
C CYS A 61 -3.41 -6.72 -10.41
N GLY A 62 -4.06 -7.22 -9.36
CA GLY A 62 -3.71 -6.92 -7.98
C GLY A 62 -4.00 -5.50 -7.51
N TYR A 63 -3.25 -5.06 -6.50
CA TYR A 63 -3.48 -3.80 -5.77
C TYR A 63 -3.41 -2.54 -6.63
N PHE A 64 -2.54 -2.54 -7.64
CA PHE A 64 -2.30 -1.38 -8.50
C PHE A 64 -2.73 -1.64 -9.95
N ARG A 65 -3.50 -2.70 -10.21
CA ARG A 65 -3.81 -3.14 -11.59
C ARG A 65 -2.55 -3.18 -12.47
N LEU A 66 -1.44 -3.64 -11.88
CA LEU A 66 -0.10 -3.65 -12.48
C LEU A 66 -0.12 -4.52 -13.72
N ASN A 67 0.40 -4.04 -14.84
CA ASN A 67 0.53 -4.85 -16.06
C ASN A 67 1.90 -5.53 -16.16
N ILE A 68 1.99 -6.61 -16.93
CA ILE A 68 3.22 -7.42 -17.05
C ILE A 68 4.41 -6.62 -17.63
N GLN A 69 4.17 -5.62 -18.49
CA GLN A 69 5.24 -4.78 -19.03
C GLN A 69 5.83 -3.87 -17.96
N GLN A 70 5.02 -3.34 -17.07
CA GLN A 70 5.46 -2.58 -15.90
C GLN A 70 6.28 -3.46 -14.95
N PHE A 71 5.83 -4.70 -14.71
CA PHE A 71 6.59 -5.68 -13.92
C PHE A 71 8.00 -5.93 -14.50
N ARG A 72 8.10 -6.10 -15.82
CA ARG A 72 9.41 -6.18 -16.51
C ARG A 72 10.26 -4.93 -16.30
N GLN A 73 9.65 -3.74 -16.41
CA GLN A 73 10.35 -2.46 -16.31
C GLN A 73 10.81 -2.12 -14.89
N CYS A 74 10.18 -2.69 -13.87
CA CYS A 74 10.62 -2.60 -12.48
C CYS A 74 11.54 -3.76 -12.05
N TYR A 75 12.11 -4.48 -13.02
CA TYR A 75 13.09 -5.56 -12.82
C TYR A 75 12.52 -6.83 -12.16
N GLN A 76 11.23 -7.11 -12.36
CA GLN A 76 10.58 -8.37 -11.99
C GLN A 76 10.80 -8.75 -10.51
N PRO A 77 10.49 -7.86 -9.55
CA PRO A 77 10.79 -8.07 -8.14
C PRO A 77 10.13 -9.35 -7.62
N GLY A 78 10.89 -10.12 -6.82
CA GLY A 78 10.42 -11.37 -6.22
C GLY A 78 10.44 -12.59 -7.15
N LYS A 79 10.66 -12.42 -8.45
CA LYS A 79 10.73 -13.54 -9.40
C LYS A 79 11.92 -14.46 -9.09
N LYS A 80 11.68 -15.77 -9.05
CA LYS A 80 12.74 -16.80 -8.95
C LYS A 80 13.30 -17.16 -10.33
N GLU A 81 14.51 -17.72 -10.36
CA GLU A 81 15.23 -18.08 -11.60
C GLU A 81 14.35 -18.96 -12.52
N ASP A 82 13.79 -20.04 -11.96
CA ASP A 82 12.96 -21.01 -12.69
C ASP A 82 11.44 -20.69 -12.68
N GLU A 83 11.03 -19.55 -12.11
CA GLU A 83 9.61 -19.17 -12.09
C GLU A 83 9.18 -18.54 -13.42
N GLU A 84 8.00 -18.92 -13.90
CA GLU A 84 7.38 -18.28 -15.06
C GLU A 84 7.10 -16.79 -14.77
N GLU A 85 7.39 -15.93 -15.74
CA GLU A 85 7.23 -14.48 -15.57
C GLU A 85 5.79 -14.08 -15.26
N GLU A 86 4.81 -14.73 -15.89
CA GLU A 86 3.38 -14.44 -15.67
C GLU A 86 2.96 -14.76 -14.23
N LEU A 87 3.41 -15.90 -13.70
CA LEU A 87 3.16 -16.28 -12.32
C LEU A 87 3.83 -15.29 -11.35
N ALA A 88 5.09 -14.93 -11.58
CA ALA A 88 5.81 -13.97 -10.76
C ALA A 88 5.16 -12.58 -10.76
N TRP A 89 4.68 -12.13 -11.93
CA TRP A 89 3.95 -10.87 -12.07
C TRP A 89 2.64 -10.89 -11.28
N ILE A 90 1.85 -11.96 -11.40
CA ILE A 90 0.59 -12.10 -10.65
C ILE A 90 0.86 -12.10 -9.15
N ASN A 91 1.83 -12.91 -8.69
CA ASN A 91 2.23 -13.00 -7.29
C ASN A 91 2.65 -11.63 -6.75
N CYS A 92 3.52 -10.90 -7.44
CA CYS A 92 3.94 -9.57 -7.04
C CYS A 92 2.80 -8.55 -7.07
N SER A 93 1.89 -8.65 -8.05
CA SER A 93 0.74 -7.74 -8.15
C SER A 93 -0.24 -7.93 -6.98
N GLN A 94 -0.42 -9.17 -6.53
CA GLN A 94 -1.27 -9.54 -5.39
C GLN A 94 -0.62 -9.26 -4.04
N ASP A 95 0.65 -8.88 -4.00
CA ASP A 95 1.36 -8.46 -2.80
C ASP A 95 1.52 -6.93 -2.78
N TYR A 96 1.00 -6.27 -1.74
CA TYR A 96 0.99 -4.81 -1.68
C TYR A 96 2.41 -4.23 -1.63
N GLU A 97 3.33 -4.87 -0.90
CA GLU A 97 4.68 -4.37 -0.73
C GLU A 97 5.47 -4.52 -2.04
N CYS A 98 5.41 -5.69 -2.68
CA CYS A 98 6.05 -5.96 -3.96
C CYS A 98 5.54 -5.01 -5.04
N SER A 99 4.22 -4.93 -5.21
CA SER A 99 3.60 -4.08 -6.23
C SER A 99 3.88 -2.59 -5.97
N SER A 100 3.77 -2.11 -4.74
CA SER A 100 4.07 -0.70 -4.42
C SER A 100 5.54 -0.34 -4.65
N ASN A 101 6.47 -1.25 -4.34
CA ASN A 101 7.90 -1.06 -4.63
C ASN A 101 8.19 -1.09 -6.14
N CYS A 102 7.48 -1.91 -6.91
CA CYS A 102 7.53 -1.88 -8.37
C CYS A 102 7.08 -0.51 -8.92
N ILE A 103 5.94 0.02 -8.44
CA ILE A 103 5.43 1.36 -8.81
C ILE A 103 6.44 2.46 -8.48
N LYS A 104 7.03 2.46 -7.27
CA LYS A 104 8.09 3.40 -6.89
C LYS A 104 9.27 3.32 -7.86
N THR A 105 9.73 2.11 -8.18
CA THR A 105 10.84 1.87 -9.09
C THR A 105 10.59 2.47 -10.47
N LEU A 106 9.39 2.27 -11.04
CA LEU A 106 8.99 2.88 -12.31
C LEU A 106 8.96 4.40 -12.22
N GLY A 107 8.38 4.91 -11.12
CA GLY A 107 8.34 6.32 -10.79
C GLY A 107 9.73 6.96 -10.82
N PHE A 108 10.70 6.39 -10.09
CA PHE A 108 12.08 6.87 -10.07
C PHE A 108 12.77 6.74 -11.43
N ARG A 109 12.59 5.60 -12.11
CA ARG A 109 13.19 5.34 -13.43
C ARG A 109 12.79 6.38 -14.46
N TYR A 110 11.52 6.80 -14.46
CA TYR A 110 10.99 7.72 -15.47
C TYR A 110 10.79 9.15 -14.96
N ARG A 111 11.09 9.43 -13.68
CA ARG A 111 10.92 10.74 -13.03
C ARG A 111 11.54 11.89 -13.81
N VAL A 112 12.70 11.65 -14.43
CA VAL A 112 13.47 12.62 -15.22
C VAL A 112 12.70 13.15 -16.43
N LYS A 113 11.59 12.51 -16.83
CA LYS A 113 10.74 12.97 -17.94
C LYS A 113 9.58 13.86 -17.46
N CYS A 114 9.42 14.03 -16.16
CA CYS A 114 8.26 14.66 -15.51
C CYS A 114 8.63 15.98 -14.81
N TYR A 115 9.36 16.85 -15.51
CA TYR A 115 9.74 18.16 -14.99
C TYR A 115 8.51 18.99 -14.58
N GLY A 116 8.63 19.71 -13.46
CA GLY A 116 7.56 20.56 -12.94
C GLY A 116 6.37 19.82 -12.30
N LYS A 117 6.43 18.49 -12.18
CA LYS A 117 5.42 17.69 -11.49
C LYS A 117 5.89 17.36 -10.08
N SER A 118 4.95 17.29 -9.12
CA SER A 118 5.22 16.72 -7.80
C SER A 118 5.57 15.23 -7.95
N ASP A 119 6.16 14.63 -6.92
CA ASP A 119 6.51 13.21 -6.96
C ASP A 119 5.25 12.35 -7.09
N CYS A 120 4.17 12.69 -6.39
CA CYS A 120 2.94 11.92 -6.50
C CYS A 120 2.29 12.04 -7.89
N GLU A 121 2.20 13.25 -8.47
CA GLU A 121 1.68 13.41 -9.82
C GLU A 121 2.54 12.64 -10.84
N ALA A 122 3.87 12.71 -10.69
CA ALA A 122 4.78 12.02 -11.59
C ALA A 122 4.55 10.50 -11.54
N ILE A 123 4.57 9.89 -10.35
CA ILE A 123 4.41 8.43 -10.22
C ILE A 123 3.01 7.97 -10.65
N ALA A 124 1.95 8.67 -10.24
CA ALA A 124 0.59 8.32 -10.63
C ALA A 124 0.41 8.33 -12.15
N ARG A 125 0.93 9.35 -12.83
CA ARG A 125 0.80 9.46 -14.28
C ARG A 125 1.76 8.54 -15.04
N ILE A 126 2.93 8.23 -14.49
CA ILE A 126 3.83 7.19 -15.03
C ILE A 126 3.18 5.80 -14.93
N HIS A 127 2.46 5.53 -13.85
CA HIS A 127 1.72 4.29 -13.68
C HIS A 127 0.63 4.14 -14.75
N ASP A 128 -0.22 5.15 -14.91
CA ASP A 128 -1.35 5.09 -15.86
C ASP A 128 -0.94 5.09 -17.35
N GLY A 129 0.10 5.88 -17.69
CA GLY A 129 0.51 6.12 -19.08
C GLY A 129 1.92 5.66 -19.45
N GLY A 130 2.59 4.91 -18.58
CA GLY A 130 3.96 4.45 -18.79
C GLY A 130 5.01 5.57 -18.76
N ALA A 131 6.17 5.32 -19.39
CA ALA A 131 7.36 6.16 -19.25
C ALA A 131 7.18 7.66 -19.60
N ASN A 132 6.20 8.01 -20.42
CA ASN A 132 5.89 9.39 -20.80
C ASN A 132 4.54 9.88 -20.23
N GLY A 133 3.89 9.11 -19.36
CA GLY A 133 2.51 9.35 -18.95
C GLY A 133 2.29 10.71 -18.29
N CYS A 134 3.28 11.26 -17.57
CA CYS A 134 3.20 12.62 -17.00
C CYS A 134 3.15 13.77 -18.02
N ARG A 135 3.45 13.49 -19.30
CA ARG A 135 3.33 14.41 -20.43
C ARG A 135 2.08 14.15 -21.27
N ASP A 136 1.46 12.98 -21.13
CA ASP A 136 0.25 12.60 -21.84
C ASP A 136 -0.99 13.19 -21.13
N ARG A 137 -1.80 13.97 -21.85
CA ARG A 137 -3.02 14.57 -21.29
C ARG A 137 -4.06 13.53 -20.88
N ASN A 138 -4.03 12.33 -21.47
CA ASN A 138 -4.98 11.25 -21.15
C ASN A 138 -4.86 10.76 -19.70
N THR A 139 -3.67 10.87 -19.09
CA THR A 139 -3.44 10.45 -17.70
C THR A 139 -3.87 11.50 -16.67
N ALA A 140 -4.33 12.68 -17.11
CA ALA A 140 -4.78 13.73 -16.21
C ALA A 140 -6.04 13.34 -15.43
N TYR A 141 -6.91 12.52 -16.03
CA TYR A 141 -8.11 12.02 -15.36
C TYR A 141 -7.74 11.10 -14.19
N TYR A 142 -6.86 10.13 -14.42
CA TYR A 142 -6.35 9.25 -13.37
C TYR A 142 -5.71 10.06 -12.23
N TRP A 143 -4.82 11.00 -12.56
CA TRP A 143 -4.21 11.88 -11.56
C TRP A 143 -5.23 12.65 -10.74
N LYS A 144 -6.28 13.20 -11.37
CA LYS A 144 -7.33 13.94 -10.64
C LYS A 144 -8.04 13.06 -9.61
N GLN A 145 -8.27 11.78 -9.92
CA GLN A 145 -8.86 10.83 -8.97
C GLN A 145 -7.92 10.56 -7.79
N VAL A 146 -6.63 10.31 -8.06
CA VAL A 146 -5.61 10.13 -7.02
C VAL A 146 -5.49 11.38 -6.15
N GLN A 147 -5.40 12.56 -6.75
CA GLN A 147 -5.31 13.84 -6.05
C GLN A 147 -6.52 14.10 -5.15
N THR A 148 -7.73 13.76 -5.62
CA THR A 148 -8.95 13.85 -4.81
C THR A 148 -8.91 12.89 -3.61
N SER A 149 -8.28 11.72 -3.78
CA SER A 149 -8.14 10.71 -2.73
C SER A 149 -7.10 11.05 -1.66
N CYS A 150 -5.94 11.64 -2.02
CA CYS A 150 -4.89 12.02 -1.06
C CYS A 150 -4.94 13.47 -0.57
N GLY A 151 -5.64 14.38 -1.25
CA GLY A 151 -5.70 15.79 -0.83
C GLY A 151 -4.32 16.43 -0.66
N ASP A 152 -4.08 17.08 0.48
CA ASP A 152 -2.80 17.75 0.76
C ASP A 152 -1.63 16.76 0.94
N SER A 153 -1.94 15.52 1.35
CA SER A 153 -1.01 14.42 1.61
C SER A 153 -0.29 13.94 0.35
N CYS A 154 -0.78 14.29 -0.84
CA CYS A 154 -0.11 14.00 -2.10
C CYS A 154 1.25 14.73 -2.22
N ASN A 155 1.47 15.80 -1.45
CA ASN A 155 2.70 16.60 -1.52
C ASN A 155 3.82 16.08 -0.60
N THR A 156 3.52 15.09 0.24
CA THR A 156 4.53 14.43 1.08
C THR A 156 5.55 13.73 0.19
N LYS A 157 6.83 14.02 0.42
CA LYS A 157 7.92 13.42 -0.36
C LYS A 157 7.87 11.90 -0.23
N LEU A 158 7.95 11.22 -1.37
CA LEU A 158 8.06 9.78 -1.40
C LEU A 158 9.46 9.38 -0.95
N LEU A 159 9.53 8.58 0.11
CA LEU A 159 10.78 7.98 0.55
C LEU A 159 11.24 6.95 -0.48
N LYS A 160 12.54 6.94 -0.72
CA LYS A 160 13.21 5.97 -1.61
C LYS A 160 13.21 4.59 -1.00
#